data_AF-B1YFB1-F1
#
_entry.id   AF-B1YFB1-F1
#
_cell.length_a   1.000
_cell.length_b   1.000
_cell.length_c   1.000
_cell.angle_alpha   90.00
_cell.angle_beta   90.00
_cell.angle_gamma   90.00
#
_symmetry.space_group_name_H-M   'P 1'
#
loop_
_entity.id
_entity.type
_entity.pdbx_description
1 polymer ?
#
loop_
_entity_poly.entity_id
_entity_poly.type
_entity_poly.pdbx_seq_one_letter_code
_entity_poly.pdbx_strand_id
1 'polypeptide(L)'
;MISKSKERSVVMLTADQIISTTAVSRSFKQTREKAQEVPLFVTNAQGEIDTVVVGFHQFEEMSEMIVKQAALIEEFELLSRLRDAENSPETFIDADDVFASLSID
;
A
#
# COMPACT_ATOMS: atom_id res chain seq x y z
N MET A 1 -25.35 5.74 -12.57
CA MET A 1 -24.53 6.94 -12.84
C MET A 1 -23.15 6.71 -12.25
N ILE A 2 -22.14 7.31 -12.88
CA ILE A 2 -20.72 6.97 -12.87
C ILE A 2 -20.10 6.88 -11.47
N SER A 3 -19.35 5.80 -11.22
CA SER A 3 -17.97 5.96 -10.72
C SER A 3 -17.11 4.83 -11.26
N LYS A 4 -16.58 5.03 -12.48
CA LYS A 4 -15.33 4.39 -12.89
C LYS A 4 -14.21 5.04 -12.07
N SER A 5 -14.18 4.82 -10.76
CA SER A 5 -12.95 5.03 -10.01
C SER A 5 -12.11 3.78 -10.24
N LYS A 6 -11.59 3.66 -11.46
CA LYS A 6 -10.39 2.86 -11.67
C LYS A 6 -9.35 3.69 -10.94
N GLU A 7 -9.15 3.40 -9.65
CA GLU A 7 -8.02 3.93 -8.89
C GLU A 7 -6.82 3.75 -9.80
N ARG A 8 -6.35 4.86 -10.36
CA ARG A 8 -5.15 4.82 -11.17
C ARG A 8 -4.10 4.40 -10.17
N SER A 9 -3.56 3.19 -10.34
CA SER A 9 -2.26 2.85 -9.76
C SER A 9 -1.39 4.08 -9.93
N VAL A 10 -0.97 4.68 -8.81
CA VAL A 10 -0.14 5.89 -8.78
C VAL A 10 1.14 5.67 -9.61
N VAL A 11 1.50 4.40 -9.76
CA VAL A 11 2.57 3.91 -10.60
C VAL A 11 2.01 3.49 -11.96
N MET A 12 2.16 4.37 -12.95
CA MET A 12 2.05 4.02 -14.38
C MET A 12 3.41 3.46 -14.81
N LEU A 13 3.41 2.31 -15.48
CA LEU A 13 4.62 1.69 -16.04
C LEU A 13 4.67 1.96 -17.55
N THR A 14 5.65 2.73 -17.98
CA THR A 14 5.93 3.06 -19.37
C THR A 14 7.29 2.52 -19.79
N ALA A 15 7.46 2.25 -21.09
CA ALA A 15 8.67 1.62 -21.60
C ALA A 15 9.96 2.42 -21.30
N ASP A 16 9.86 3.75 -21.19
CA ASP A 16 10.98 4.64 -20.89
C ASP A 16 11.38 4.66 -19.41
N GLN A 17 10.59 4.05 -18.52
CA GLN A 17 10.90 3.86 -17.12
C GLN A 17 11.60 2.53 -16.84
N ILE A 18 11.64 1.62 -17.82
CA ILE A 18 12.31 0.31 -17.68
C ILE A 18 13.78 0.48 -18.08
N ILE A 19 14.69 0.15 -17.16
CA ILE A 19 16.14 0.29 -17.34
C ILE A 19 16.86 -0.96 -16.86
N SER A 20 17.96 -1.35 -17.50
CA SER A 20 18.74 -2.50 -17.03
C SER A 20 19.62 -2.13 -15.84
N THR A 21 19.95 -3.11 -14.98
CA THR A 21 20.93 -2.91 -13.89
C THR A 21 22.27 -2.36 -14.40
N THR A 22 22.70 -2.78 -15.59
CA THR A 22 23.92 -2.26 -16.24
C THR A 22 23.82 -0.79 -16.63
N ALA A 23 22.65 -0.34 -17.10
CA ALA A 23 22.41 1.07 -17.43
C ALA A 23 22.40 1.94 -16.17
N VAL A 24 21.79 1.44 -15.08
CA VAL A 24 21.80 2.10 -13.76
C VAL A 24 23.22 2.31 -13.26
N SER A 25 24.04 1.25 -13.26
CA SER A 25 25.43 1.32 -12.77
C SER A 25 26.30 2.29 -13.59
N ARG A 26 26.05 2.41 -14.90
CA ARG A 26 26.81 3.31 -15.78
C ARG A 26 26.41 4.78 -15.61
N SER A 27 25.13 5.04 -15.35
CA SER A 27 24.54 6.38 -15.34
C SER A 27 23.77 6.67 -14.06
N PHE A 28 24.35 6.33 -12.91
CA PHE A 28 23.63 6.36 -11.63
C PHE A 28 23.11 7.77 -11.27
N LYS A 29 23.92 8.82 -11.49
CA LYS A 29 23.49 10.21 -11.22
C LYS A 29 22.23 10.58 -12.02
N GLN A 30 22.23 10.31 -13.32
CA GLN A 30 21.09 10.59 -14.20
C GLN A 30 19.87 9.74 -13.82
N THR A 31 20.09 8.48 -13.46
CA THR A 31 19.04 7.58 -12.97
C THR A 31 18.41 8.13 -11.70
N ARG A 32 19.22 8.57 -10.74
CA ARG A 32 18.76 9.16 -9.48
C ARG A 32 17.96 10.44 -9.69
N GLU A 33 18.41 11.31 -10.61
CA GLU A 33 17.72 12.55 -10.97
C GLU A 33 16.37 12.24 -11.63
N LYS A 34 16.33 11.31 -12.59
CA LYS A 34 15.08 10.89 -13.25
C LYS A 34 14.10 10.22 -12.27
N ALA A 35 14.62 9.45 -11.31
CA ALA A 35 13.82 8.78 -10.29
C ALA A 35 13.09 9.76 -9.34
N GLN A 36 13.56 11.01 -9.21
CA GLN A 36 12.84 12.01 -8.40
C GLN A 36 11.51 12.41 -9.02
N GLU A 37 11.41 12.35 -10.35
CA GLU A 37 10.21 12.76 -11.09
C GLU A 37 9.25 11.58 -11.30
N VAL A 38 9.80 10.39 -11.62
CA VAL A 38 9.02 9.19 -11.94
C VAL A 38 9.71 7.91 -11.45
N PRO A 39 8.97 6.88 -11.03
CA PRO A 39 9.54 5.57 -10.70
C PRO A 39 10.30 4.98 -11.88
N LEU A 40 11.43 4.33 -11.61
CA LEU A 40 12.22 3.59 -12.59
C LEU A 40 12.28 2.11 -12.21
N PHE A 41 11.95 1.24 -13.16
CA PHE A 41 11.91 -0.20 -12.98
C PHE A 41 13.21 -0.80 -13.50
N VAL A 42 13.97 -1.41 -12.60
CA VAL A 42 15.26 -2.00 -12.92
C VAL A 42 15.07 -3.46 -13.25
N THR A 43 15.57 -3.87 -14.41
CA THR A 43 15.56 -5.27 -14.85
C THR A 43 16.90 -5.95 -14.62
N ASN A 44 16.86 -7.19 -14.17
CA ASN A 44 18.01 -8.08 -14.05
C ASN A 44 18.53 -8.56 -15.42
N ALA A 45 19.54 -9.44 -15.42
CA ALA A 45 20.14 -9.99 -16.63
C ALA A 45 19.18 -10.87 -17.46
N GLN A 46 18.13 -11.39 -16.83
CA GLN A 46 17.07 -12.20 -17.43
C GLN A 46 15.93 -11.34 -18.00
N GLY A 47 15.98 -10.02 -17.80
CA GLY A 47 14.96 -9.08 -18.26
C GLY A 47 13.75 -8.96 -17.33
N GLU A 48 13.82 -9.55 -16.14
CA GLU A 48 12.76 -9.47 -15.14
C GLU A 48 12.96 -8.21 -14.27
N ILE A 49 11.86 -7.51 -13.98
CA ILE A 49 11.88 -6.37 -13.05
C ILE A 49 12.02 -6.92 -11.63
N ASP A 50 13.12 -6.59 -10.95
CA ASP A 50 13.37 -7.02 -9.56
C ASP A 50 13.39 -5.85 -8.57
N THR A 51 13.66 -4.63 -9.05
CA THR A 51 13.90 -3.46 -8.20
C THR A 51 13.19 -2.25 -8.79
N VAL A 52 12.66 -1.38 -7.94
CA VAL A 52 12.11 -0.08 -8.34
C VAL A 52 12.88 1.03 -7.63
N VAL A 53 13.35 2.01 -8.38
CA VAL A 53 14.00 3.21 -7.86
C VAL A 53 12.98 4.35 -7.89
N VAL A 54 12.76 4.97 -6.74
CA VAL A 54 11.83 6.10 -6.57
C VAL A 54 12.49 7.25 -5.84
N GLY A 55 11.96 8.45 -6.03
CA GLY A 55 12.31 9.62 -5.23
C GLY A 55 11.89 9.43 -3.78
N PHE A 56 12.62 10.08 -2.86
CA PHE A 56 12.34 9.95 -1.43
C PHE A 56 10.95 10.48 -1.06
N HIS A 57 10.57 11.63 -1.61
CA HIS A 57 9.25 12.22 -1.37
C HIS A 57 8.11 11.30 -1.84
N GLN A 58 8.25 10.72 -3.04
CA GLN A 58 7.29 9.74 -3.55
C GLN A 58 7.21 8.49 -2.67
N PHE A 59 8.34 8.03 -2.14
CA PHE A 59 8.36 6.92 -1.19
C PHE A 59 7.61 7.26 0.11
N GLU A 60 7.80 8.46 0.66
CA GLU A 60 7.07 8.92 1.85
C GLU A 60 5.56 9.00 1.57
N GLU A 61 5.15 9.64 0.47
CA GLU A 61 3.74 9.72 0.08
C GLU A 61 3.08 8.34 -0.03
N MET A 62 3.74 7.38 -0.69
CA MET A 62 3.22 6.00 -0.79
C MET A 62 3.11 5.34 0.58
N SER A 63 4.09 5.56 1.46
CA SER A 63 4.10 4.98 2.81
C SER A 63 2.98 5.55 3.68
N GLU A 64 2.78 6.86 3.64
CA GLU A 64 1.68 7.54 4.34
C GLU A 64 0.32 7.08 3.82
N MET A 65 0.18 6.92 2.50
CA MET A 65 -1.04 6.39 1.89
C MET A 65 -1.37 4.98 2.39
N ILE A 66 -0.38 4.09 2.48
CA ILE A 66 -0.57 2.72 3.00
C ILE A 66 -1.07 2.77 4.45
N VAL A 67 -0.44 3.58 5.31
CA VAL A 67 -0.85 3.72 6.72
C VAL A 67 -2.28 4.24 6.82
N LYS A 68 -2.61 5.27 6.04
CA LYS A 68 -3.96 5.84 6.03
C LYS A 68 -5.01 4.84 5.55
N GLN A 69 -4.71 4.06 4.51
CA GLN A 69 -5.61 3.02 4.00
C GLN A 69 -5.82 1.91 5.02
N ALA A 70 -4.76 1.48 5.72
CA ALA A 70 -4.86 0.48 6.78
C ALA A 70 -5.80 0.94 7.91
N ALA A 71 -5.67 2.20 8.36
CA ALA A 71 -6.55 2.77 9.39
C ALA A 71 -8.02 2.83 8.94
N LEU A 72 -8.28 3.16 7.67
CA LEU A 72 -9.65 3.19 7.12
C LEU A 72 -10.25 1.78 7.02
N ILE A 73 -9.45 0.78 6.65
CA ILE A 73 -9.89 -0.62 6.62
C ILE A 73 -10.26 -1.08 8.02
N GLU A 74 -9.41 -0.79 9.02
CA GLU A 74 -9.67 -1.12 10.42
C GLU A 74 -10.97 -0.46 10.91
N GLU A 75 -11.16 0.84 10.66
CA GLU A 75 -12.39 1.55 11.01
C GLU A 75 -13.62 0.92 10.35
N PHE A 76 -13.52 0.55 9.08
CA PHE A 76 -14.60 -0.10 8.35
C PHE A 76 -14.95 -1.48 8.92
N GLU A 77 -13.95 -2.27 9.33
CA GLU A 77 -14.16 -3.56 9.97
C GLU A 77 -14.86 -3.40 11.32
N LEU A 78 -14.46 -2.42 12.15
CA LEU A 78 -15.09 -2.12 13.43
C LEU A 78 -16.56 -1.71 13.26
N LEU A 79 -16.84 -0.82 12.31
CA LEU A 79 -18.22 -0.39 12.00
C LEU A 79 -19.06 -1.55 11.48
N SER A 80 -18.48 -2.44 10.66
CA SER A 80 -19.17 -3.63 10.17
C SER A 80 -19.54 -4.56 11.32
N ARG A 81 -18.62 -4.80 12.26
CA ARG A 81 -18.88 -5.61 13.47
C ARG A 81 -19.96 -5.00 14.35
N LEU A 82 -19.97 -3.67 14.52
CA LEU A 82 -20.99 -2.99 15.31
C LEU A 82 -22.38 -3.14 14.66
N ARG A 83 -22.47 -2.97 13.35
CA ARG A 83 -23.70 -3.21 12.58
C ARG A 83 -24.15 -4.67 12.69
N ASP A 84 -23.23 -5.63 12.65
CA ASP A 84 -23.57 -7.04 12.80
C ASP A 84 -24.12 -7.32 14.21
N ALA A 85 -23.56 -6.68 15.25
CA ALA A 85 -24.08 -6.76 16.63
C ALA A 85 -25.47 -6.15 16.78
N GLU A 86 -25.77 -5.06 16.09
CA GLU A 86 -27.12 -4.48 16.07
C GLU A 86 -28.15 -5.44 15.42
N ASN A 87 -27.74 -6.20 14.40
CA ASN A 87 -28.64 -7.08 13.65
C ASN A 87 -28.77 -8.50 14.23
N SER A 88 -27.76 -8.98 14.96
CA SER A 88 -27.74 -10.33 15.56
C SER A 88 -27.04 -10.33 16.92
N PRO A 89 -27.61 -9.64 17.93
CA PRO A 89 -26.99 -9.43 19.24
C PRO A 89 -26.66 -10.74 19.97
N GLU A 90 -27.42 -11.82 19.71
CA GLU A 90 -27.22 -13.15 20.30
C GLU A 90 -25.92 -13.85 19.89
N THR A 91 -25.25 -13.36 18.84
CA THR A 91 -23.97 -13.91 18.37
C THR A 91 -22.75 -13.27 19.03
N PHE A 92 -22.97 -12.22 19.83
CA PHE A 92 -21.91 -11.47 20.49
C PHE A 92 -21.85 -11.82 21.98
N ILE A 93 -20.64 -11.81 22.53
CA ILE A 93 -20.36 -12.03 23.95
C ILE A 93 -20.01 -10.67 24.55
N ASP A 94 -20.50 -10.41 25.76
CA ASP A 94 -20.18 -9.18 26.49
C ASP A 94 -18.67 -9.09 26.78
N ALA A 95 -18.12 -7.88 26.73
CA ALA A 95 -16.70 -7.67 26.95
C ALA A 95 -16.30 -8.05 28.39
N ASP A 96 -17.16 -7.79 29.37
CA ASP A 96 -16.91 -8.12 30.79
C ASP A 96 -16.82 -9.64 30.98
N ASP A 97 -17.66 -10.41 30.27
CA ASP A 97 -17.62 -11.88 30.29
C ASP A 97 -16.32 -12.41 29.65
N VAL A 98 -15.84 -11.78 28.57
CA VAL A 98 -14.57 -12.13 27.95
C VAL A 98 -13.38 -11.79 28.86
N PHE A 99 -13.35 -10.60 29.46
CA PHE A 99 -12.27 -10.19 30.36
C PHE A 99 -12.20 -11.06 31.62
N ALA A 100 -13.37 -11.38 32.20
CA ALA A 100 -13.47 -12.34 33.30
C ALA A 100 -12.92 -13.72 32.90
N SER A 101 -13.21 -14.20 31.68
CA SER A 101 -12.70 -15.49 31.18
C SER A 101 -11.19 -15.50 30.95
N LEU A 102 -10.59 -14.34 30.65
CA LEU A 102 -9.16 -14.18 30.42
C LEU A 102 -8.37 -13.83 31.69
N SER A 103 -9.06 -13.66 32.83
CA SER A 103 -8.45 -13.22 34.11
C SER A 103 -7.68 -11.89 33.97
N ILE A 104 -8.21 -10.98 33.16
CA ILE A 104 -7.69 -9.61 33.00
C ILE A 104 -8.61 -8.72 33.84
N ASP A 105 -8.05 -8.13 34.91
CA ASP A 105 -8.71 -7.13 35.77
C ASP A 105 -8.88 -5.78 35.06
#